data_AF-K1XLN4-F1
#
_entry.id   AF-K1XLN4-F1
#
_cell.length_a   1.000
_cell.length_b   1.000
_cell.length_c   1.000
_cell.angle_alpha   90.00
_cell.angle_beta   90.00
_cell.angle_gamma   90.00
#
_symmetry.space_group_name_H-M   'P 1'
#
loop_
_entity.id
_entity.type
_entity.pdbx_description
1 polymer ?
#
loop_
_entity_poly.entity_id
_entity_poly.type
_entity_poly.pdbx_seq_one_letter_code
_entity_poly.pdbx_strand_id
1 'polypeptide(L)'
;QLEQIDYLVGKRKQIATKYLEALDSCDFLKPQKVPKGFIHSYWTFAAKYEGKERKGVNWYDFRKKFMEFGGDGIYAAWTLVYNEPIMKMISEEGKYFKEIKGQGRYHRGFLKNVKCPNAEMIQPKLMQFTANQGIEKDMDIQINALKRTINFFN
;
A
#
# COMPACT_ATOMS: atom_id res chain seq x y z
N GLN A 1 -10.03 14.48 -18.18
CA GLN A 1 -9.67 13.76 -16.93
C GLN A 1 -10.23 14.46 -15.69
N LEU A 2 -10.03 15.78 -15.53
CA LEU A 2 -10.59 16.52 -14.38
C LEU A 2 -12.13 16.59 -14.39
N GLU A 3 -12.76 16.65 -15.57
CA GLU A 3 -14.23 16.70 -15.72
C GLU A 3 -14.98 15.50 -15.13
N GLN A 4 -14.30 14.36 -14.98
CA GLN A 4 -14.89 13.13 -14.42
C GLN A 4 -14.34 12.78 -13.04
N ILE A 5 -13.65 13.71 -12.38
CA ILE A 5 -12.94 13.41 -11.13
C ILE A 5 -13.88 12.90 -10.04
N ASP A 6 -15.05 13.52 -9.88
CA ASP A 6 -16.01 13.13 -8.84
C ASP A 6 -16.60 11.75 -9.11
N TYR A 7 -16.88 11.43 -10.38
CA TYR A 7 -17.33 10.10 -10.79
C TYR A 7 -16.27 9.03 -10.48
N LEU A 8 -15.02 9.28 -10.87
CA LEU A 8 -13.91 8.34 -10.65
C LEU A 8 -13.60 8.16 -9.15
N VAL A 9 -13.63 9.24 -8.37
CA VAL A 9 -13.49 9.18 -6.91
C VAL A 9 -14.68 8.45 -6.28
N GLY A 10 -15.89 8.62 -6.81
CA GLY A 10 -17.07 7.87 -6.42
C GLY A 10 -16.87 6.35 -6.58
N LYS A 11 -16.34 5.91 -7.73
CA LYS A 11 -16.02 4.50 -7.98
C LYS A 11 -14.96 3.94 -7.03
N ARG A 12 -13.92 4.71 -6.75
CA ARG A 12 -12.88 4.35 -5.77
C ARG A 12 -13.44 4.17 -4.37
N LYS A 13 -14.32 5.09 -3.94
CA LYS A 13 -15.02 4.98 -2.65
C LYS A 13 -15.96 3.77 -2.63
N GLN A 14 -16.65 3.48 -3.74
CA GLN A 14 -17.57 2.36 -3.86
C GLN A 14 -16.86 1.02 -3.59
N ILE A 15 -15.75 0.73 -4.29
CA ILE A 15 -15.00 -0.50 -4.05
C ILE A 15 -14.32 -0.50 -2.67
N ALA A 16 -13.83 0.63 -2.18
CA ALA A 16 -13.26 0.72 -0.84
C ALA A 16 -14.27 0.35 0.25
N THR A 17 -15.53 0.76 0.14
CA THR A 17 -16.60 0.33 1.05
C THR A 17 -16.77 -1.19 1.01
N LYS A 18 -16.81 -1.80 -0.17
CA LYS A 18 -16.92 -3.26 -0.30
C LYS A 18 -15.71 -3.98 0.33
N TYR A 19 -14.51 -3.42 0.21
CA TYR A 19 -13.33 -3.97 0.89
C TYR A 19 -13.47 -3.89 2.41
N LEU A 20 -13.95 -2.78 2.96
CA LEU A 20 -14.22 -2.67 4.41
C LEU A 20 -15.20 -3.73 4.88
N GLU A 21 -16.31 -3.92 4.15
CA GLU A 21 -17.31 -4.96 4.45
C GLU A 21 -16.72 -6.37 4.38
N ALA A 22 -15.89 -6.66 3.37
CA ALA A 22 -15.23 -7.95 3.23
C ALA A 22 -14.21 -8.24 4.35
N LEU A 23 -13.69 -7.20 4.99
CA LEU A 23 -12.69 -7.28 6.05
C LEU A 23 -13.29 -7.24 7.47
N ASP A 24 -14.61 -7.04 7.61
CA ASP A 24 -15.25 -6.87 8.92
C ASP A 24 -15.02 -8.05 9.88
N SER A 25 -14.91 -9.28 9.33
CA SER A 25 -14.62 -10.51 10.08
C SER A 25 -13.15 -10.93 10.04
N CYS A 26 -12.26 -10.15 9.40
CA CYS A 26 -10.85 -10.48 9.25
C CYS A 26 -10.00 -9.78 10.32
N ASP A 27 -9.35 -10.55 11.17
CA ASP A 27 -8.55 -10.01 12.28
C ASP A 27 -7.08 -9.70 11.92
N PHE A 28 -6.65 -10.14 10.74
CA PHE A 28 -5.25 -10.07 10.29
C PHE A 28 -5.02 -9.13 9.09
N LEU A 29 -6.05 -8.51 8.54
CA LEU A 29 -5.95 -7.40 7.58
C LEU A 29 -6.65 -6.18 8.17
N LYS A 30 -5.87 -5.17 8.55
CA LYS A 30 -6.39 -3.98 9.26
C LYS A 30 -6.43 -2.78 8.31
N PRO A 31 -7.61 -2.33 7.87
CA PRO A 31 -7.73 -1.14 7.02
C PRO A 31 -7.13 0.11 7.66
N GLN A 32 -6.73 1.07 6.83
CA GLN A 32 -6.33 2.40 7.30
C GLN A 32 -7.49 3.07 8.07
N LYS A 33 -7.19 3.59 9.27
CA LYS A 33 -8.15 4.33 10.09
C LYS A 33 -8.49 5.67 9.44
N VAL A 34 -9.78 6.00 9.37
CA VAL A 34 -10.27 7.32 8.97
C VAL A 34 -10.61 8.12 10.24
N PRO A 35 -9.91 9.24 10.54
CA PRO A 35 -10.27 10.09 11.67
C PRO A 35 -11.62 10.79 11.47
N LYS A 36 -12.27 11.19 12.58
CA LYS A 36 -13.54 11.93 12.53
C LYS A 36 -13.37 13.23 11.74
N GLY A 37 -14.29 13.49 10.81
CA GLY A 37 -14.27 14.69 9.95
C GLY A 37 -13.42 14.56 8.68
N PHE A 38 -12.81 13.40 8.43
CA PHE A 38 -12.02 13.14 7.23
C PHE A 38 -12.66 12.10 6.33
N ILE A 39 -12.32 12.15 5.04
CA ILE A 39 -12.71 11.17 4.02
C ILE A 39 -11.49 10.76 3.19
N HIS A 40 -11.56 9.59 2.57
CA HIS A 40 -10.56 9.14 1.58
C HIS A 40 -11.11 9.25 0.16
N SER A 41 -10.24 9.67 -0.77
CA SER A 41 -10.46 9.56 -2.22
C SER A 41 -9.94 8.23 -2.80
N TYR A 42 -9.25 7.43 -1.98
CA TYR A 42 -8.72 6.09 -2.28
C TYR A 42 -7.95 6.00 -3.60
N TRP A 43 -6.68 6.46 -3.60
CA TRP A 43 -5.77 6.12 -4.71
C TRP A 43 -5.55 4.60 -4.79
N THR A 44 -5.36 3.97 -3.63
CA THR A 44 -5.42 2.53 -3.38
C THR A 44 -6.22 2.30 -2.10
N PHE A 45 -6.68 1.08 -1.89
CA PHE A 45 -7.17 0.65 -0.59
C PHE A 45 -6.02 0.03 0.20
N ALA A 46 -5.58 0.69 1.27
CA ALA A 46 -4.43 0.25 2.06
C ALA A 46 -4.87 -0.47 3.35
N ALA A 47 -4.27 -1.63 3.60
CA ALA A 47 -4.43 -2.39 4.83
C ALA A 47 -3.07 -2.82 5.38
N LYS A 48 -2.94 -2.86 6.70
CA LYS A 48 -1.81 -3.45 7.40
C LYS A 48 -2.05 -4.95 7.57
N TYR A 49 -1.17 -5.75 7.01
CA TYR A 49 -1.18 -7.21 7.08
C TYR A 49 -0.48 -7.71 8.34
N GLU A 50 -1.18 -8.54 9.12
CA GLU A 50 -0.70 -9.22 10.32
C GLU A 50 -0.88 -10.74 10.22
N GLY A 51 -1.13 -11.27 9.01
CA GLY A 51 -1.39 -12.70 8.80
C GLY A 51 -0.16 -13.57 9.07
N LYS A 52 1.06 -13.02 9.01
CA LYS A 52 2.26 -13.76 9.38
C LYS A 52 2.25 -14.10 10.87
N GLU A 53 1.91 -13.13 11.71
CA GLU A 53 1.86 -13.30 13.16
C GLU A 53 0.59 -14.05 13.61
N ARG A 54 -0.56 -13.81 12.96
CA ARG A 54 -1.86 -14.37 13.38
C ARG A 54 -2.19 -15.74 12.79
N LYS A 55 -1.72 -16.01 11.57
CA LYS A 55 -2.07 -17.21 10.79
C LYS A 55 -0.85 -18.01 10.32
N GLY A 56 0.37 -17.52 10.54
CA GLY A 56 1.60 -18.11 10.00
C GLY A 56 1.78 -17.93 8.49
N VAL A 57 0.92 -17.13 7.83
CA VAL A 57 0.92 -16.95 6.38
C VAL A 57 1.72 -15.71 6.02
N ASN A 58 2.79 -15.85 5.24
CA ASN A 58 3.57 -14.69 4.85
C ASN A 58 2.82 -13.81 3.83
N TRP A 59 3.28 -12.57 3.69
CA TRP A 59 2.66 -11.55 2.82
C TRP A 59 2.56 -12.00 1.35
N TYR A 60 3.59 -12.68 0.85
CA TYR A 60 3.66 -13.12 -0.56
C TYR A 60 2.70 -14.26 -0.84
N ASP A 61 2.55 -15.20 0.08
CA ASP A 61 1.64 -16.34 -0.07
C ASP A 61 0.18 -15.87 -0.09
N PHE A 62 -0.18 -14.95 0.79
CA PHE A 62 -1.51 -14.33 0.78
C PHE A 62 -1.77 -13.62 -0.55
N ARG A 63 -0.83 -12.78 -1.01
CA ARG A 63 -0.94 -12.09 -2.30
C ARG A 63 -1.07 -13.06 -3.46
N LYS A 64 -0.25 -14.11 -3.50
CA LYS A 64 -0.27 -15.12 -4.55
C LYS A 64 -1.64 -15.79 -4.60
N LYS A 65 -2.17 -16.21 -3.45
CA LYS A 65 -3.49 -16.84 -3.36
C LYS A 65 -4.63 -15.91 -3.76
N PHE A 66 -4.55 -14.62 -3.40
CA PHE A 66 -5.50 -13.59 -3.86
C PHE A 66 -5.53 -13.49 -5.39
N MET A 67 -4.36 -13.43 -6.02
CA MET A 67 -4.26 -13.41 -7.48
C MET A 67 -4.75 -14.71 -8.13
N GLU A 68 -4.44 -15.86 -7.54
CA GLU A 68 -4.95 -17.17 -8.01
C GLU A 68 -6.49 -17.25 -7.99
N PHE A 69 -7.15 -16.54 -7.07
CA PHE A 69 -8.61 -16.46 -7.02
C PHE A 69 -9.22 -15.39 -7.94
N GLY A 70 -8.40 -14.73 -8.76
CA GLY A 70 -8.83 -13.76 -9.77
C GLY A 70 -8.68 -12.30 -9.34
N GLY A 71 -8.11 -12.04 -8.16
CA GLY A 71 -7.80 -10.69 -7.72
C GLY A 71 -6.65 -10.05 -8.52
N ASP A 72 -6.61 -8.72 -8.52
CA ASP A 72 -5.53 -7.96 -9.12
C ASP A 72 -4.20 -8.16 -8.36
N GLY A 73 -3.13 -7.56 -8.89
CA GLY A 73 -1.90 -7.43 -8.11
C GLY A 73 -2.10 -6.56 -6.86
N ILE A 74 -1.65 -7.05 -5.71
CA ILE A 74 -1.50 -6.23 -4.50
C ILE A 74 -0.12 -5.57 -4.53
N TYR A 75 -0.05 -4.26 -4.35
CA TYR A 75 1.22 -3.53 -4.30
C TYR A 75 1.76 -3.47 -2.88
N ALA A 76 3.09 -3.55 -2.76
CA ALA A 76 3.79 -3.21 -1.53
C ALA A 76 3.92 -1.69 -1.40
N ALA A 77 4.13 -1.18 -0.19
CA ALA A 77 4.47 0.22 -0.01
C ALA A 77 5.87 0.54 -0.55
N TRP A 78 6.05 1.76 -1.05
CA TRP A 78 7.37 2.29 -1.41
C TRP A 78 8.37 2.16 -0.26
N THR A 79 9.65 2.06 -0.60
CA THR A 79 10.69 2.11 0.43
C THR A 79 10.66 3.48 1.11
N LEU A 80 11.12 3.53 2.36
CA LEU A 80 11.19 4.80 3.09
C LEU A 80 12.19 5.72 2.38
N VAL A 81 11.91 7.02 2.34
CA VAL A 81 12.68 8.00 1.55
C VAL A 81 14.18 7.90 1.85
N TYR A 82 14.58 7.75 3.11
CA TYR A 82 15.99 7.63 3.49
C TYR A 82 16.64 6.28 3.14
N ASN A 83 15.84 5.31 2.69
CA ASN A 83 16.30 4.04 2.16
C ASN A 83 16.39 4.00 0.63
N GLU A 84 15.82 4.99 -0.06
CA GLU A 84 15.93 5.13 -1.52
C GLU A 84 17.40 5.29 -1.94
N PRO A 85 17.87 4.58 -2.99
CA PRO A 85 19.27 4.64 -3.42
C PRO A 85 19.75 6.06 -3.73
N ILE A 86 18.90 6.87 -4.37
CA ILE A 86 19.23 8.25 -4.71
C ILE A 86 19.40 9.12 -3.47
N MET A 87 18.54 8.93 -2.47
CA MET A 87 18.55 9.72 -1.24
C MET A 87 19.76 9.37 -0.38
N LYS A 88 20.14 8.09 -0.33
CA LYS A 88 21.39 7.62 0.28
C LYS A 88 22.61 8.26 -0.40
N MET A 89 22.67 8.22 -1.73
CA MET A 89 23.77 8.81 -2.50
C MET A 89 23.90 10.33 -2.26
N ILE A 90 22.79 11.06 -2.18
CA ILE A 90 22.78 12.49 -1.84
C ILE A 90 23.37 12.70 -0.44
N SER A 91 22.92 11.92 0.55
CA SER A 91 23.37 12.08 1.93
C SER A 91 24.80 11.62 2.18
N GLU A 92 25.24 10.55 1.53
CA GLU A 92 26.56 9.94 1.75
C GLU A 92 27.64 10.63 0.92
N GLU A 93 27.35 10.89 -0.35
CA GLU A 93 28.35 11.42 -1.30
C GLU A 93 28.18 12.91 -1.60
N GLY A 94 26.99 13.47 -1.34
CA GLY A 94 26.64 14.82 -1.78
C GLY A 94 26.42 14.90 -3.28
N LYS A 95 25.88 13.87 -3.93
CA LYS A 95 25.69 13.82 -5.39
C LYS A 95 24.24 13.54 -5.75
N TYR A 96 23.74 14.21 -6.80
CA TYR A 96 22.45 13.87 -7.42
C TYR A 96 22.64 12.94 -8.62
N PHE A 97 23.77 13.05 -9.32
CA PHE A 97 24.14 12.19 -10.44
C PHE A 97 25.53 11.62 -10.20
N LYS A 98 25.72 10.31 -10.41
CA LYS A 98 26.98 9.62 -10.11
C LYS A 98 28.19 10.21 -10.86
N GLU A 99 27.98 10.54 -12.13
CA GLU A 99 29.04 10.95 -13.06
C GLU A 99 29.42 12.43 -12.96
N ILE A 100 28.61 13.26 -12.29
CA ILE A 100 28.82 14.71 -12.25
C ILE A 100 29.44 15.12 -10.92
N LYS A 101 30.60 15.77 -10.99
CA LYS A 101 31.34 16.25 -9.82
C LYS A 101 30.81 17.62 -9.36
N GLY A 102 31.07 17.95 -8.09
CA GLY A 102 30.83 19.29 -7.54
C GLY A 102 29.39 19.62 -7.13
N GLN A 103 28.48 18.67 -7.26
CA GLN A 103 27.08 18.82 -6.84
C GLN A 103 26.92 18.69 -5.31
N GLY A 104 25.75 19.07 -4.80
CA GLY A 104 25.12 18.54 -3.58
C GLY A 104 25.91 18.50 -2.26
N ARG A 105 27.09 19.14 -2.17
CA ARG A 105 27.98 19.06 -0.99
C ARG A 105 27.29 19.43 0.31
N TYR A 106 26.39 20.41 0.27
CA TYR A 106 25.62 20.87 1.43
C TYR A 106 24.63 19.84 1.99
N HIS A 107 24.29 18.80 1.22
CA HIS A 107 23.40 17.74 1.66
C HIS A 107 24.13 16.53 2.26
N ARG A 108 25.46 16.56 2.37
CA ARG A 108 26.18 15.49 3.06
C ARG A 108 25.73 15.41 4.51
N GLY A 109 25.40 14.20 4.94
CA GLY A 109 24.85 13.93 6.25
C GLY A 109 23.38 14.35 6.43
N PHE A 110 22.66 14.75 5.37
CA PHE A 110 21.26 15.16 5.45
C PHE A 110 20.36 14.09 6.09
N LEU A 111 20.65 12.81 5.86
CA LEU A 111 19.92 11.69 6.44
C LEU A 111 20.62 11.06 7.64
N LYS A 112 21.69 11.69 8.15
CA LYS A 112 22.44 11.16 9.28
C LYS A 112 21.51 11.07 10.50
N ASN A 113 21.41 9.87 11.06
CA ASN A 113 20.56 9.55 12.22
C ASN A 113 19.05 9.62 11.99
N VAL A 114 18.56 9.73 10.74
CA VAL A 114 17.12 9.64 10.47
C VAL A 114 16.62 8.24 10.87
N LYS A 115 15.59 8.22 11.72
CA LYS A 115 14.88 7.01 12.15
C LYS A 115 13.39 7.31 12.21
N CYS A 116 12.59 6.45 11.60
CA CYS A 116 11.13 6.56 11.62
C CYS A 116 10.55 5.22 12.09
N PRO A 117 10.60 4.90 13.40
CA PRO A 117 10.31 3.55 13.90
C PRO A 117 8.94 3.00 13.46
N ASN A 118 7.91 3.85 13.46
CA ASN A 118 6.58 3.46 13.02
C ASN A 118 6.53 3.15 11.52
N ALA A 119 7.24 3.94 10.69
CA ALA A 119 7.28 3.72 9.26
C ALA A 119 8.07 2.44 8.92
N GLU A 120 9.21 2.22 9.58
CA GLU A 120 10.05 1.02 9.46
C GLU A 120 9.28 -0.25 9.80
N MET A 121 8.48 -0.19 10.87
CA MET A 121 7.67 -1.30 11.32
C MET A 121 6.50 -1.61 10.38
N ILE A 122 5.82 -0.58 9.87
CA ILE A 122 4.56 -0.72 9.12
C ILE A 122 4.81 -0.97 7.63
N GLN A 123 5.79 -0.31 7.01
CA GLN A 123 6.05 -0.38 5.56
C GLN A 123 6.10 -1.81 4.99
N PRO A 124 6.81 -2.80 5.58
CA PRO A 124 6.88 -4.15 5.03
C PRO A 124 5.58 -4.94 5.21
N LYS A 125 4.63 -4.42 5.98
CA LYS A 125 3.33 -5.05 6.28
C LYS A 125 2.19 -4.47 5.45
N LEU A 126 2.40 -3.39 4.70
CA LEU A 126 1.32 -2.76 3.94
C LEU A 126 0.96 -3.58 2.69
N MET A 127 -0.34 -3.76 2.50
CA MET A 127 -0.95 -4.26 1.27
C MET A 127 -1.79 -3.14 0.66
N GLN A 128 -1.50 -2.78 -0.58
CA GLN A 128 -2.22 -1.76 -1.33
C GLN A 128 -3.02 -2.44 -2.46
N PHE A 129 -4.32 -2.55 -2.25
CA PHE A 129 -5.26 -3.09 -3.22
C PHE A 129 -5.64 -2.01 -4.24
N THR A 130 -5.89 -2.43 -5.47
CA THR A 130 -6.37 -1.55 -6.54
C THR A 130 -7.77 -1.02 -6.18
N ALA A 131 -8.09 0.20 -6.61
CA ALA A 131 -9.39 0.83 -6.36
C ALA A 131 -9.96 1.48 -7.64
N ASN A 132 -9.43 1.13 -8.80
CA ASN A 132 -9.71 1.76 -10.09
C ASN A 132 -10.70 0.99 -10.96
N GLN A 133 -11.43 0.03 -10.40
CA GLN A 133 -12.47 -0.72 -11.11
C GLN A 133 -13.63 0.20 -11.48
N GLY A 134 -13.97 0.26 -12.76
CA GLY A 134 -14.98 1.19 -13.30
C GLY A 134 -16.42 0.68 -13.20
N ILE A 135 -16.60 -0.65 -13.14
CA ILE A 135 -17.90 -1.33 -13.15
C ILE A 135 -18.03 -2.33 -11.99
N GLU A 136 -19.26 -2.62 -11.60
CA GLU A 136 -19.59 -3.49 -10.46
C GLU A 136 -19.00 -4.89 -10.60
N LYS A 137 -19.10 -5.46 -11.80
CA LYS A 137 -18.60 -6.79 -12.12
C LYS A 137 -17.11 -6.95 -11.77
N ASP A 138 -16.30 -5.95 -12.09
CA ASP A 138 -14.86 -5.99 -11.82
C ASP A 138 -14.57 -5.82 -10.33
N MET A 139 -15.35 -4.99 -9.63
CA MET A 139 -15.27 -4.87 -8.17
C MET A 139 -15.59 -6.21 -7.51
N ASP A 140 -16.65 -6.89 -7.93
CA ASP A 140 -17.07 -8.15 -7.34
C ASP A 140 -16.03 -9.26 -7.54
N ILE A 141 -15.27 -9.26 -8.65
CA ILE A 141 -14.13 -10.17 -8.83
C ILE A 141 -13.10 -9.96 -7.70
N GLN A 142 -12.73 -8.70 -7.42
CA GLN A 142 -11.77 -8.38 -6.37
C GLN A 142 -12.27 -8.79 -4.99
N ILE A 143 -13.54 -8.52 -4.69
CA ILE A 143 -14.14 -8.81 -3.39
C ILE A 143 -14.30 -10.31 -3.18
N ASN A 144 -14.73 -11.05 -4.21
CA ASN A 144 -14.84 -12.50 -4.14
C ASN A 144 -13.46 -13.16 -3.99
N ALA A 145 -12.45 -12.67 -4.70
CA ALA A 145 -11.07 -13.12 -4.52
C ALA A 145 -10.62 -12.90 -3.07
N LEU A 146 -10.82 -11.70 -2.52
CA LEU A 146 -10.42 -11.37 -1.16
C LEU A 146 -11.11 -12.26 -0.12
N LYS A 147 -12.45 -12.39 -0.20
CA LYS A 147 -13.23 -13.25 0.71
C LYS A 147 -12.77 -14.70 0.65
N ARG A 148 -12.54 -15.23 -0.55
CA ARG A 148 -12.01 -16.59 -0.73
C ARG A 148 -10.61 -16.74 -0.15
N THR A 149 -9.72 -15.77 -0.31
CA THR A 149 -8.37 -15.81 0.26
C THR A 149 -8.40 -15.77 1.77
N ILE A 150 -9.22 -14.89 2.36
CA ILE A 150 -9.38 -14.81 3.81
C ILE A 150 -9.89 -16.16 4.34
N ASN A 151 -10.94 -16.71 3.75
CA ASN A 151 -11.49 -18.01 4.16
C ASN A 151 -10.51 -19.17 3.98
N PHE A 152 -9.67 -19.13 2.94
CA PHE A 152 -8.67 -20.17 2.69
C PHE A 152 -7.60 -20.24 3.77
N PHE A 153 -7.26 -19.11 4.40
CA PHE A 153 -6.23 -19.02 5.45
C PHE A 153 -6.81 -18.80 6.85
N ASN A 154 -8.14 -18.89 7.01
CA ASN A 154 -8.78 -18.62 8.28
C ASN A 154 -8.71 -19.81 9.24
#